data_AF-A0A940CZ82-F1
#
_entry.id   AF-A0A940CZ82-F1
#
_cell.length_a   1.000
_cell.length_b   1.000
_cell.length_c   1.000
_cell.angle_alpha   90.00
_cell.angle_beta   90.00
_cell.angle_gamma   90.00
#
_symmetry.space_group_name_H-M   'P 1'
#
loop_
_entity.id
_entity.type
_entity.pdbx_description
1 polymer ?
#
loop_
_entity_poly.entity_id
_entity_poly.type
_entity_poly.pdbx_seq_one_letter_code
_entity_poly.pdbx_strand_id
1 'polypeptide(L)'
;MSFLLWIKYSLREYLIIIFFMVIGFLLVDLSCARILKPYFGRERPFVNIPKVYHYSNNKFRYLELPQKRETSFSFPSCHASNSSFASFFLSFFYPKLAPILYLFFIFVGWSRIYLGVHFPLDILGGWILGFISAYIFYKLCSLILLKVNEKNA
;
A
#
# COMPACT_ATOMS: atom_id res chain seq x y z
N MET A 1 -11.87 -13.26 21.61
CA MET A 1 -12.45 -12.65 20.40
C MET A 1 -12.31 -13.64 19.24
N SER A 2 -13.14 -14.68 19.33
CA SER A 2 -13.57 -15.65 18.31
C SER A 2 -12.74 -15.79 17.03
N PHE A 3 -11.88 -16.82 17.09
CA PHE A 3 -11.18 -17.56 16.03
C PHE A 3 -12.12 -18.26 15.01
N LEU A 4 -13.39 -17.84 14.96
CA LEU A 4 -14.45 -18.25 14.06
C LEU A 4 -14.31 -17.38 12.80
N LEU A 5 -13.71 -17.85 11.71
CA LEU A 5 -14.33 -18.82 10.83
C LEU A 5 -13.29 -19.21 9.77
N TRP A 6 -12.90 -20.48 9.75
CA TRP A 6 -12.30 -21.07 8.55
C TRP A 6 -13.43 -21.27 7.53
N ILE A 7 -14.02 -20.18 7.04
CA ILE A 7 -14.97 -20.22 5.94
C ILE A 7 -14.17 -20.61 4.71
N LYS A 8 -14.42 -21.81 4.20
CA LYS A 8 -14.25 -22.05 2.77
C LYS A 8 -15.24 -21.10 2.09
N TYR A 9 -14.77 -19.93 1.67
CA TYR A 9 -15.58 -19.00 0.91
C TYR A 9 -16.08 -19.73 -0.34
N SER A 10 -17.35 -19.60 -0.65
CA SER A 10 -17.91 -19.98 -1.94
C SER A 10 -17.26 -19.14 -3.06
N LEU A 11 -17.32 -19.61 -4.31
CA LEU A 11 -16.78 -18.85 -5.45
C LEU A 11 -17.33 -17.42 -5.49
N ARG A 12 -18.61 -17.23 -5.16
CA ARG A 12 -19.26 -15.91 -5.11
C ARG A 12 -18.64 -15.00 -4.06
N GLU A 13 -18.36 -15.51 -2.86
CA GLU A 13 -17.72 -14.73 -1.80
C GLU A 13 -16.27 -14.37 -2.14
N TYR A 14 -15.52 -15.30 -2.76
CA TYR A 14 -14.18 -15.00 -3.28
C TYR A 14 -14.19 -13.88 -4.32
N LEU A 15 -15.15 -13.90 -5.26
CA LEU A 15 -15.29 -12.85 -6.26
C LEU A 15 -15.59 -11.49 -5.63
N ILE A 16 -16.40 -11.45 -4.57
CA ILE A 16 -16.67 -10.23 -3.80
C ILE A 16 -15.39 -9.73 -3.13
N ILE A 17 -14.63 -10.60 -2.46
CA ILE A 17 -13.36 -10.22 -1.81
C ILE A 17 -12.36 -9.65 -2.84
N ILE A 18 -12.20 -10.33 -3.98
CA ILE A 18 -11.31 -9.89 -5.06
C ILE A 18 -11.76 -8.54 -5.62
N PHE A 19 -13.06 -8.35 -5.85
CA PHE A 19 -13.61 -7.08 -6.33
C PHE A 19 -13.26 -5.92 -5.38
N PHE A 20 -13.50 -6.10 -4.07
CA PHE A 20 -13.16 -5.08 -3.07
C PHE A 20 -11.65 -4.84 -2.97
N MET A 21 -10.84 -5.88 -3.10
CA MET A 21 -9.38 -5.74 -3.12
C MET A 21 -8.91 -4.91 -4.33
N VAL A 22 -9.39 -5.21 -5.53
CA VAL A 22 -8.99 -4.52 -6.76
C VAL A 22 -9.45 -3.06 -6.74
N ILE A 23 -10.73 -2.82 -6.41
CA ILE A 23 -11.28 -1.46 -6.35
C ILE A 23 -10.59 -0.64 -5.26
N GLY A 24 -10.36 -1.22 -4.08
CA GLY A 24 -9.66 -0.53 -3.00
C GLY A 24 -8.21 -0.21 -3.37
N PHE A 25 -7.50 -1.14 -4.02
CA PHE A 25 -6.14 -0.89 -4.51
C PHE A 25 -6.10 0.28 -5.49
N LEU A 26 -6.99 0.29 -6.49
CA LEU A 26 -7.06 1.36 -7.48
C LEU A 26 -7.40 2.72 -6.85
N LEU A 27 -8.33 2.75 -5.91
CA LEU A 27 -8.72 3.99 -5.23
C LEU A 27 -7.61 4.52 -4.33
N VAL A 28 -6.87 3.65 -3.64
CA VAL A 28 -5.68 4.04 -2.85
C VAL A 28 -4.61 4.62 -3.77
N ASP A 29 -4.34 3.98 -4.90
CA ASP A 29 -3.34 4.47 -5.86
C ASP A 29 -3.71 5.83 -6.43
N LEU A 30 -4.96 5.99 -6.88
CA LEU A 30 -5.47 7.25 -7.42
C LEU A 30 -5.46 8.36 -6.36
N SER A 31 -5.90 8.06 -5.14
CA SER A 31 -5.89 9.02 -4.02
C SER A 31 -4.45 9.45 -3.68
N CYS A 32 -3.52 8.50 -3.63
CA CYS A 32 -2.11 8.79 -3.41
C CYS A 32 -1.54 9.65 -4.54
N ALA A 33 -1.72 9.25 -5.79
CA ALA A 33 -1.06 9.84 -6.94
C ALA A 33 -1.63 11.20 -7.34
N ARG A 34 -2.95 11.36 -7.27
CA ARG A 34 -3.67 12.53 -7.82
C ARG A 34 -4.11 13.52 -6.76
N ILE A 35 -4.28 13.09 -5.51
CA ILE A 35 -4.78 13.97 -4.44
C ILE A 35 -3.65 14.29 -3.46
N LEU A 36 -3.12 13.28 -2.77
CA LEU A 36 -2.18 13.50 -1.67
C LEU A 36 -0.83 14.01 -2.15
N LYS A 37 -0.28 13.44 -3.23
CA LYS A 37 1.02 13.88 -3.77
C LYS A 37 1.04 15.36 -4.16
N PRO A 38 0.11 15.85 -5.00
CA PRO A 38 0.05 17.28 -5.31
C PRO A 38 -0.24 18.16 -4.08
N TYR A 39 -1.03 17.67 -3.13
CA TYR A 39 -1.37 18.40 -1.91
C TYR A 39 -0.14 18.68 -1.03
N PHE A 40 0.71 17.67 -0.81
CA PHE A 40 1.90 17.84 0.04
C PHE A 40 3.10 18.44 -0.69
N GLY A 41 3.23 18.21 -1.99
CA GLY A 41 4.29 18.83 -2.80
C GLY A 41 5.72 18.44 -2.40
N ARG A 42 5.92 17.38 -1.60
CA ARG A 42 7.24 17.04 -1.04
C ARG A 42 8.18 16.52 -2.12
N GLU A 43 9.35 17.12 -2.25
CA GLU A 43 10.42 16.64 -3.13
C GLU A 43 11.06 15.33 -2.66
N ARG A 44 11.67 14.60 -3.60
CA ARG A 44 12.34 13.31 -3.33
C ARG A 44 13.76 13.50 -2.80
N PRO A 45 14.33 12.50 -2.08
CA PRO A 45 15.69 12.60 -1.55
C PRO A 45 16.75 12.99 -2.59
N PHE A 46 16.73 12.38 -3.78
CA PHE A 46 17.70 12.66 -4.84
C PHE A 46 17.58 14.06 -5.48
N VAL A 47 16.50 14.80 -5.21
CA VAL A 47 16.26 16.16 -5.72
C VAL A 47 16.70 17.23 -4.71
N ASN A 48 16.62 16.92 -3.41
CA ASN A 48 16.82 17.91 -2.36
C ASN A 48 18.14 17.69 -1.58
N ILE A 49 18.61 16.44 -1.45
CA ILE A 49 19.73 16.11 -0.56
C ILE A 49 21.01 15.80 -1.36
N PRO A 50 22.15 16.44 -1.05
CA PRO A 50 23.45 16.08 -1.61
C PRO A 50 24.00 14.79 -0.97
N LYS A 51 24.94 14.12 -1.64
CA LYS A 51 25.63 12.91 -1.14
C LYS A 51 24.69 11.72 -0.90
N VAL A 52 23.78 11.46 -1.84
CA VAL A 52 22.81 10.36 -1.76
C VAL A 52 23.03 9.35 -2.87
N TYR A 53 22.89 8.06 -2.54
CA TYR A 53 22.80 7.00 -3.54
C TYR A 53 21.39 6.96 -4.12
N HIS A 54 21.29 7.05 -5.45
CA HIS A 54 20.03 6.96 -6.18
C HIS A 54 20.13 5.88 -7.25
N TYR A 55 19.18 4.95 -7.26
CA TYR A 55 19.11 3.93 -8.30
C TYR A 55 18.34 4.45 -9.51
N SER A 56 19.04 4.57 -10.64
CA SER A 56 18.46 5.05 -11.90
C SER A 56 19.14 4.39 -13.10
N ASN A 57 18.36 4.01 -14.12
CA ASN A 57 18.83 3.32 -15.33
C ASN A 57 19.65 2.06 -15.01
N ASN A 58 19.09 1.19 -14.17
CA ASN A 58 19.67 -0.08 -13.72
C ASN A 58 21.07 0.01 -13.06
N LYS A 59 21.42 1.18 -12.51
CA LYS A 59 22.69 1.37 -11.79
C LYS A 59 22.49 2.27 -10.56
N PHE A 60 23.23 1.98 -9.50
CA PHE A 60 23.38 2.92 -8.38
C PHE A 60 24.30 4.05 -8.81
N ARG A 61 23.84 5.29 -8.60
CA ARG A 61 24.62 6.50 -8.83
C ARG A 61 24.76 7.23 -7.51
N TYR A 62 25.99 7.56 -7.16
CA TYR A 62 26.24 8.48 -6.06
C TYR A 62 26.07 9.90 -6.58
N LEU A 63 25.18 10.67 -5.97
CA LEU A 63 24.92 12.06 -6.33
C LEU A 63 25.65 12.97 -5.35
N GLU A 64 26.71 13.63 -5.81
CA GLU A 64 27.39 14.64 -4.99
C GLU A 64 26.51 15.87 -4.78
N LEU A 65 25.80 16.28 -5.84
CA LEU A 65 24.84 17.39 -5.83
C LEU A 65 23.45 16.88 -6.20
N PRO A 66 22.38 17.56 -5.73
CA PRO A 66 21.01 17.15 -6.01
C PRO A 66 20.68 17.22 -7.51
N GLN A 67 19.93 16.23 -8.00
CA GLN A 67 19.53 16.17 -9.40
C GLN A 67 18.22 16.92 -9.61
N LYS A 68 18.29 18.15 -10.12
CA LYS A 68 17.10 18.90 -10.56
C LYS A 68 16.49 18.24 -11.79
N ARG A 69 15.38 17.52 -11.59
CA ARG A 69 14.55 16.93 -12.64
C ARG A 69 13.09 17.14 -12.27
N GLU A 70 12.26 17.35 -13.27
CA GLU A 70 10.82 17.21 -13.10
C GLU A 70 10.51 15.77 -12.70
N THR A 71 10.10 15.60 -11.44
CA THR A 71 9.81 14.29 -10.88
C THR A 71 8.48 14.36 -10.12
N SER A 72 7.79 13.23 -10.03
CA SER A 72 6.60 13.15 -9.18
C SER A 72 6.96 13.32 -7.71
N PHE A 73 6.05 13.92 -6.94
CA PHE A 73 6.22 14.13 -5.49
C PHE A 73 6.48 12.82 -4.72
N SER A 74 7.20 12.97 -3.61
CA SER A 74 7.68 11.89 -2.75
C SER A 74 6.64 11.41 -1.75
N PHE A 75 5.92 12.33 -1.10
CA PHE A 75 4.99 11.99 -0.03
C PHE A 75 3.53 11.94 -0.52
N PRO A 76 2.73 10.95 -0.10
CA PRO A 76 3.14 9.66 0.46
C PRO A 76 3.66 8.72 -0.64
N SER A 77 4.30 7.61 -0.25
CA SER A 77 4.73 6.61 -1.22
C SER A 77 3.58 5.71 -1.66
N CYS A 78 3.19 5.78 -2.94
CA CYS A 78 2.10 4.93 -3.47
C CYS A 78 2.45 3.43 -3.48
N HIS A 79 3.74 3.09 -3.61
CA HIS A 79 4.17 1.69 -3.47
C HIS A 79 3.96 1.19 -2.04
N ALA A 80 4.27 2.03 -1.04
CA ALA A 80 4.04 1.69 0.37
C ALA A 80 2.54 1.62 0.69
N SER A 81 1.71 2.55 0.18
CA SER A 81 0.26 2.51 0.39
C SER A 81 -0.42 1.31 -0.24
N ASN A 82 -0.07 0.98 -1.48
CA ASN A 82 -0.70 -0.12 -2.20
C ASN A 82 -0.31 -1.48 -1.64
N SER A 83 0.97 -1.68 -1.32
CA SER A 83 1.46 -2.94 -0.73
C SER A 83 0.92 -3.15 0.67
N SER A 84 0.88 -2.12 1.52
CA SER A 84 0.28 -2.20 2.84
C SER A 84 -1.24 -2.40 2.78
N PHE A 85 -1.95 -1.72 1.87
CA PHE A 85 -3.38 -1.94 1.63
C PHE A 85 -3.67 -3.42 1.33
N ALA A 86 -3.00 -3.97 0.31
CA ALA A 86 -3.21 -5.36 -0.10
C ALA A 86 -2.91 -6.34 1.04
N SER A 87 -1.81 -6.10 1.76
CA SER A 87 -1.35 -6.95 2.85
C SER A 87 -2.30 -6.91 4.05
N PHE A 88 -2.73 -5.73 4.48
CA PHE A 88 -3.68 -5.59 5.58
C PHE A 88 -5.05 -6.16 5.20
N PHE A 89 -5.57 -5.81 4.02
CA PHE A 89 -6.87 -6.30 3.55
C PHE A 89 -6.92 -7.82 3.53
N LEU A 90 -5.91 -8.47 2.93
CA LEU A 90 -5.82 -9.94 2.93
C LEU A 90 -5.60 -10.51 4.33
N SER A 91 -4.82 -9.86 5.18
CA SER A 91 -4.58 -10.35 6.55
C SER A 91 -5.84 -10.40 7.41
N PHE A 92 -6.82 -9.52 7.15
CA PHE A 92 -8.09 -9.53 7.86
C PHE A 92 -8.98 -10.72 7.48
N PHE A 93 -8.85 -11.27 6.27
CA PHE A 93 -9.52 -12.50 5.85
C PHE A 93 -8.69 -13.76 6.14
N TYR A 94 -7.36 -13.65 6.10
CA TYR A 94 -6.40 -14.74 6.25
C TYR A 94 -5.34 -14.40 7.31
N PRO A 95 -5.69 -14.38 8.61
CA PRO A 95 -4.77 -13.95 9.67
C PRO A 95 -3.52 -14.83 9.79
N LYS A 96 -3.61 -16.11 9.38
CA LYS A 96 -2.45 -17.02 9.32
C LYS A 96 -1.38 -16.57 8.31
N LEU A 97 -1.76 -15.79 7.29
CA LEU A 97 -0.83 -15.21 6.31
C LEU A 97 -0.33 -13.82 6.73
N ALA A 98 -0.84 -13.24 7.82
CA ALA A 98 -0.45 -11.90 8.26
C ALA A 98 1.07 -11.71 8.41
N PRO A 99 1.85 -12.64 9.02
CA PRO A 99 3.29 -12.44 9.16
C PRO A 99 4.01 -12.28 7.81
N ILE A 100 3.68 -13.12 6.82
CA ILE A 100 4.32 -13.05 5.50
C ILE A 100 3.85 -11.84 4.69
N LEU A 101 2.57 -11.47 4.81
CA LEU A 101 2.02 -10.26 4.18
C LEU A 101 2.64 -8.99 4.77
N TYR A 102 2.88 -8.98 6.08
CA TYR A 102 3.46 -7.81 6.75
C TYR A 102 4.93 -7.66 6.40
N LEU A 103 5.69 -8.77 6.39
CA LEU A 103 7.04 -8.77 5.86
C LEU A 103 7.08 -8.26 4.41
N PHE A 104 6.13 -8.69 3.57
CA PHE A 104 6.06 -8.23 2.19
C PHE A 104 5.95 -6.72 2.06
N PHE A 105 4.98 -6.06 2.70
CA PHE A 105 4.86 -4.60 2.56
C PHE A 105 6.02 -3.85 3.23
N ILE A 106 6.63 -4.41 4.28
CA ILE A 106 7.82 -3.85 4.92
C ILE A 106 8.99 -3.86 3.95
N PHE A 107 9.24 -4.98 3.26
CA PHE A 107 10.29 -5.08 2.25
C PHE A 107 10.04 -4.18 1.04
N VAL A 108 8.77 -4.04 0.60
CA VAL A 108 8.41 -3.07 -0.44
C VAL A 108 8.75 -1.65 0.01
N GLY A 109 8.39 -1.27 1.24
CA GLY A 109 8.75 0.04 1.80
C GLY A 109 10.26 0.25 1.90
N TRP A 110 10.98 -0.75 2.43
CA TRP A 110 12.44 -0.74 2.52
C TRP A 110 13.11 -0.57 1.17
N SER A 111 12.65 -1.30 0.15
CA SER A 111 13.19 -1.19 -1.21
C SER A 111 13.15 0.26 -1.72
N ARG A 112 12.12 1.02 -1.34
CA ARG A 112 11.99 2.42 -1.77
C ARG A 112 12.99 3.36 -1.09
N ILE A 113 13.32 3.08 0.16
CA ILE A 113 14.36 3.82 0.89
C ILE A 113 15.73 3.45 0.31
N TYR A 114 15.99 2.15 0.12
CA TYR A 114 17.23 1.62 -0.44
C TYR A 114 17.54 2.18 -1.85
N LEU A 115 16.51 2.36 -2.68
CA LEU A 115 16.67 2.95 -4.02
C LEU A 115 16.88 4.48 -3.99
N GLY A 116 16.80 5.13 -2.82
CA GLY A 116 17.03 6.57 -2.66
C GLY A 116 15.90 7.47 -3.17
N VAL A 117 14.68 6.93 -3.31
CA VAL A 117 13.56 7.66 -3.95
C VAL A 117 12.51 8.21 -2.99
N HIS A 118 12.56 7.80 -1.72
CA HIS A 118 11.58 8.12 -0.69
C HIS A 118 12.27 8.22 0.67
N PHE A 119 11.77 9.14 1.50
CA PHE A 119 12.14 9.22 2.90
C PHE A 119 11.41 8.15 3.73
N PRO A 120 11.96 7.75 4.90
CA PRO A 120 11.25 6.84 5.82
C PRO A 120 9.83 7.32 6.18
N LEU A 121 9.64 8.64 6.36
CA LEU A 121 8.33 9.22 6.62
C LEU A 121 7.35 9.09 5.44
N ASP A 122 7.83 9.07 4.19
CA ASP A 122 6.97 8.86 3.02
C ASP A 122 6.43 7.42 2.99
N ILE A 123 7.23 6.48 3.48
CA ILE A 123 6.86 5.08 3.63
C ILE A 123 5.85 4.90 4.76
N LEU A 124 6.11 5.51 5.92
CA LEU A 124 5.20 5.49 7.07
C LEU A 124 3.83 6.09 6.70
N GLY A 125 3.81 7.25 6.03
CA GLY A 125 2.58 7.87 5.55
C GLY A 125 1.83 6.99 4.55
N GLY A 126 2.57 6.30 3.65
CA GLY A 126 1.99 5.30 2.76
C GLY A 126 1.36 4.13 3.53
N TRP A 127 2.06 3.55 4.51
CA TRP A 127 1.53 2.45 5.33
C TRP A 127 0.28 2.83 6.11
N ILE A 128 0.24 4.03 6.69
CA ILE A 128 -0.95 4.54 7.39
C ILE A 128 -2.13 4.66 6.42
N LEU A 129 -1.92 5.24 5.24
CA LEU A 129 -2.96 5.36 4.21
C LEU A 129 -3.48 3.97 3.82
N GLY A 130 -2.58 3.03 3.51
CA GLY A 130 -2.96 1.68 3.12
C GLY A 130 -3.71 0.92 4.22
N PHE A 131 -3.30 1.05 5.48
CA PHE A 131 -3.97 0.46 6.63
C PHE A 131 -5.40 1.00 6.79
N ILE A 132 -5.58 2.33 6.81
CA ILE A 132 -6.90 2.97 6.98
C ILE A 132 -7.84 2.53 5.85
N SER A 133 -7.36 2.60 4.61
CA SER A 133 -8.15 2.15 3.45
C SER A 133 -8.46 0.66 3.51
N ALA A 134 -7.51 -0.20 3.88
CA ALA A 134 -7.74 -1.63 4.02
C ALA A 134 -8.81 -1.94 5.05
N TYR A 135 -8.79 -1.24 6.19
CA TYR A 135 -9.80 -1.42 7.23
C TYR A 135 -11.20 -1.02 6.76
N ILE A 136 -11.35 0.12 6.09
CA ILE A 136 -12.62 0.58 5.52
C ILE A 136 -13.15 -0.44 4.51
N PHE A 137 -12.31 -0.86 3.56
CA PHE A 137 -12.69 -1.80 2.51
C PHE A 137 -13.03 -3.19 3.07
N TYR A 138 -12.27 -3.65 4.06
CA TYR A 138 -12.56 -4.89 4.78
C TYR A 138 -13.95 -4.83 5.42
N LYS A 139 -14.25 -3.76 6.18
CA LYS A 139 -15.55 -3.59 6.82
C LYS A 139 -16.70 -3.59 5.81
N LEU A 140 -16.57 -2.84 4.72
CA LEU A 140 -17.58 -2.82 3.65
C LEU A 140 -17.77 -4.21 3.02
N CYS A 141 -16.68 -4.90 2.72
CA CYS A 141 -16.70 -6.24 2.15
C CYS A 141 -17.37 -7.24 3.12
N SER A 142 -16.97 -7.25 4.39
CA SER A 142 -17.54 -8.13 5.42
C SER A 142 -19.04 -7.91 5.61
N LEU A 143 -19.51 -6.65 5.59
CA LEU A 143 -20.94 -6.35 5.69
C LEU A 143 -21.74 -6.95 4.52
N ILE A 144 -21.18 -6.94 3.32
CA ILE A 144 -21.81 -7.52 2.13
C ILE A 144 -21.79 -9.04 2.20
N LEU A 145 -20.68 -9.65 2.63
CA LEU A 145 -20.57 -11.09 2.79
C LEU A 145 -21.59 -11.63 3.81
N LEU A 146 -21.79 -10.94 4.94
CA LEU A 146 -22.80 -11.31 5.93
C LEU A 146 -24.22 -11.30 5.33
N LYS A 147 -24.59 -10.24 4.61
CA LYS A 147 -25.89 -10.14 3.93
C LYS A 147 -26.11 -11.21 2.85
N VAL A 148 -25.04 -11.64 2.18
CA VAL A 148 -25.12 -12.73 1.18
C VAL A 148 -25.36 -14.06 1.89
N ASN A 149 -24.71 -14.30 3.02
CA ASN A 149 -24.86 -15.54 3.78
C ASN A 149 -26.24 -15.65 4.46
N GLU A 150 -26.79 -14.55 4.98
CA GLU A 150 -28.17 -14.52 5.51
C GLU A 150 -29.24 -14.87 4.46
N LYS A 151 -29.02 -14.52 3.19
CA LYS A 151 -29.96 -14.83 2.11
C LYS A 151 -29.89 -16.28 1.61
N ASN A 152 -28.80 -16.97 1.92
CA ASN A 152 -28.57 -18.35 1.49
C ASN A 152 -28.80 -19.37 2.62
N ALA A 153 -29.08 -18.90 3.84
CA ALA A 153 -29.46 -19.71 5.00
C ALA A 153 -30.98 -19.86 5.06
#